data_AF-A0A0F7LI18-F1
#
_entry.id   AF-A0A0F7LI18-F1
#
_cell.length_a   1.000
_cell.length_b   1.000
_cell.length_c   1.000
_cell.angle_alpha   90.00
_cell.angle_beta   90.00
_cell.angle_gamma   90.00
#
_symmetry.space_group_name_H-M   'P 1'
#
loop_
_entity.id
_entity.type
_entity.pdbx_description
1 polymer ?
#
loop_
_entity_poly.entity_id
_entity_poly.type
_entity_poly.pdbx_seq_one_letter_code
_entity_poly.pdbx_strand_id
1 'polypeptide(L)' 'MKNKLISIQQTAEHFYDGMTIMVGGFMGVGTPPNLITALLKAGVKDLTLIANDTSRVDFGIGPLIDLQDSIKTIS' A
#
# COMPACT_ATOMS: atom_id res chain seq x y z
N MET A 1 -6.31 16.66 -20.56
CA MET A 1 -6.67 15.89 -19.35
C MET A 1 -6.79 16.83 -18.16
N LYS A 2 -7.97 17.00 -17.55
CA LYS A 2 -8.09 17.59 -16.20
C LYS A 2 -9.31 17.02 -15.47
N ASN A 3 -9.28 15.72 -15.20
CA ASN A 3 -9.99 15.18 -14.05
C ASN A 3 -9.01 14.25 -13.31
N LYS A 4 -8.76 14.56 -12.04
CA LYS A 4 -7.87 13.78 -11.16
C LYS A 4 -8.68 12.94 -10.16
N LEU A 5 -10.01 13.07 -10.20
CA LEU A 5 -10.91 12.33 -9.34
C LEU A 5 -11.16 10.96 -9.96
N ILE A 6 -10.82 9.92 -9.21
CA ILE A 6 -11.16 8.53 -9.49
C ILE A 6 -11.77 7.93 -8.23
N SER A 7 -12.58 6.88 -8.39
CA SER A 7 -13.08 6.12 -7.25
C SER A 7 -12.00 5.23 -6.65
N ILE A 8 -12.21 4.75 -5.42
CA ILE A 8 -11.29 3.79 -4.80
C ILE A 8 -11.27 2.45 -5.56
N GLN A 9 -12.32 2.11 -6.30
CA GLN A 9 -12.37 0.88 -7.10
C GLN A 9 -11.46 0.99 -8.32
N GLN A 10 -11.38 2.18 -8.92
CA GLN A 10 -10.53 2.45 -10.09
C GLN A 10 -9.04 2.40 -9.76
N THR A 11 -8.64 2.49 -8.48
CA THR A 11 -7.21 2.40 -8.11
C THR A 11 -6.60 1.04 -8.41
N ALA A 12 -7.41 -0.02 -8.43
CA ALA A 12 -6.96 -1.38 -8.77
C ALA A 12 -6.33 -1.46 -10.16
N GLU A 13 -6.77 -0.64 -11.11
CA GLU A 13 -6.23 -0.58 -12.48
C GLU A 13 -4.78 -0.06 -12.52
N HIS A 14 -4.29 0.52 -11.42
CA HIS A 14 -2.95 1.07 -11.32
C HIS A 14 -1.98 0.19 -10.53
N PHE A 15 -2.45 -0.88 -9.91
CA PHE A 15 -1.62 -1.80 -9.14
C PHE A 15 -1.13 -2.95 -10.02
N TYR A 16 0.14 -3.33 -9.87
CA TYR A 16 0.75 -4.43 -10.60
C TYR A 16 1.88 -5.06 -9.79
N ASP A 17 2.18 -6.33 -10.08
CA ASP A 17 3.23 -7.08 -9.39
C ASP A 17 4.61 -6.42 -9.60
N GLY A 18 5.46 -6.45 -8.58
CA GLY A 18 6.81 -5.88 -8.66
C GLY A 18 6.88 -4.36 -8.49
N MET A 19 5.75 -3.68 -8.24
CA MET A 19 5.74 -2.22 -8.13
C MET A 19 6.44 -1.71 -6.85
N THR A 20 7.08 -0.55 -6.96
CA THR A 20 7.61 0.18 -5.80
C THR A 20 6.62 1.27 -5.39
N ILE A 21 6.18 1.26 -4.14
CA ILE A 21 5.16 2.17 -3.60
C ILE A 21 5.75 2.94 -2.42
N MET A 22 5.67 4.27 -2.49
CA MET A 22 5.94 5.11 -1.33
C MET A 22 4.65 5.33 -0.54
N VAL A 23 4.69 5.05 0.76
CA VAL A 23 3.54 5.20 1.66
C VAL A 23 3.87 6.16 2.78
N GLY A 24 3.03 7.19 2.94
CA GLY A 24 3.13 8.13 4.05
C GLY A 24 2.59 7.55 5.37
N GLY A 25 3.07 8.13 6.47
CA GLY A 25 2.61 7.84 7.82
C GLY A 25 3.75 7.71 8.84
N PHE A 26 3.42 7.77 10.12
CA PHE A 26 4.33 7.52 11.24
C PHE A 26 3.60 6.65 12.28
N MET A 27 4.10 5.44 12.53
CA MET A 27 3.44 4.43 13.37
C MET A 27 1.97 4.19 12.93
N GLY A 28 1.73 4.21 11.62
CA GLY A 28 0.41 4.07 10.98
C GLY A 28 -0.49 5.32 10.98
N VAL A 29 -0.16 6.36 11.75
CA VAL A 29 -0.87 7.64 11.70
C VAL A 29 -0.52 8.37 10.40
N GLY A 30 -1.53 8.77 9.62
CA GLY A 30 -1.33 9.43 8.32
C GLY A 30 -1.21 8.47 7.12
N THR A 31 -1.19 7.15 7.35
CA THR A 31 -1.32 6.15 6.28
C THR A 31 -2.74 6.20 5.69
N PRO A 32 -2.93 6.10 4.36
CA PRO A 32 -4.25 6.16 3.74
C PRO A 32 -4.99 4.79 3.82
N PRO A 33 -5.90 4.56 4.79
CA PRO A 33 -6.41 3.22 5.08
C PRO A 33 -7.23 2.60 3.93
N ASN A 34 -7.97 3.43 3.19
CA ASN A 34 -8.76 2.98 2.05
C ASN A 34 -7.88 2.49 0.89
N LEU A 35 -6.73 3.12 0.66
CA LEU A 35 -5.77 2.69 -0.37
C LEU A 35 -5.04 1.42 0.04
N ILE A 36 -4.66 1.28 1.32
CA ILE A 36 -4.09 0.02 1.82
C ILE A 36 -5.08 -1.13 1.65
N THR A 37 -6.35 -0.90 2.01
CA THR A 37 -7.40 -1.91 1.81
C THR A 37 -7.61 -2.26 0.34
N ALA A 38 -7.55 -1.28 -0.56
CA ALA A 38 -7.67 -1.51 -1.99
C ALA A 38 -6.48 -2.32 -2.53
N LEU A 39 -5.26 -2.00 -2.09
CA LEU A 39 -4.04 -2.71 -2.50
C LEU A 39 -4.04 -4.16 -2.01
N LEU A 40 -4.46 -4.41 -0.77
CA LEU A 40 -4.65 -5.77 -0.24
C LEU A 40 -5.64 -6.57 -1.09
N LYS A 41 -6.79 -5.97 -1.42
CA LYS A 41 -7.83 -6.61 -2.24
C LYS A 41 -7.38 -6.88 -3.68
N ALA A 42 -6.48 -6.05 -4.22
CA ALA A 42 -5.93 -6.25 -5.55
C ALA A 42 -5.02 -7.49 -5.63
N GLY A 43 -4.45 -7.94 -4.50
CA GLY A 43 -3.69 -9.20 -4.43
C GLY A 43 -2.38 -9.20 -5.22
N VAL A 44 -1.87 -8.02 -5.57
CA VAL A 44 -0.58 -7.86 -6.27
C VAL A 44 0.58 -8.30 -5.39
N LYS A 45 1.65 -8.82 -5.99
CA LYS A 45 2.77 -9.47 -5.32
C LYS A 45 4.10 -8.75 -5.58
N ASP A 46 5.14 -9.19 -4.88
CA ASP A 46 6.52 -8.71 -5.06
C ASP A 46 6.68 -7.18 -4.90
N LEU A 47 5.93 -6.59 -3.96
CA LEU A 47 5.95 -5.15 -3.73
C LEU A 47 7.23 -4.69 -3.03
N THR A 48 7.74 -3.53 -3.42
CA THR A 48 8.73 -2.79 -2.62
C THR A 48 8.05 -1.57 -1.99
N LEU A 49 8.04 -1.49 -0.67
CA LEU A 49 7.43 -0.39 0.06
C LEU A 49 8.50 0.56 0.60
N ILE A 50 8.35 1.85 0.35
CA ILE A 50 9.15 2.92 0.95
C ILE A 50 8.27 3.61 1.97
N ALA A 51 8.56 3.45 3.26
CA ALA A 51 7.74 3.98 4.34
C ALA A 51 8.61 4.23 5.57
N ASN A 52 8.27 5.25 6.36
CA ASN A 52 8.99 5.62 7.58
C ASN A 52 9.15 4.45 8.56
N ASP A 53 8.13 3.58 8.63
CA ASP A 53 8.11 2.40 9.48
C ASP A 53 7.07 1.39 8.95
N THR A 54 7.09 0.18 9.52
CA THR A 54 6.16 -0.90 9.18
C THR A 54 4.88 -0.90 10.01
N SER A 55 4.74 0.01 10.98
CA SER A 55 3.63 0.04 11.94
C SER A 55 3.43 -1.33 12.64
N ARG A 56 2.19 -1.66 13.01
CA ARG A 56 1.76 -2.94 13.59
C ARG A 56 1.06 -3.82 12.55
N VAL A 57 1.05 -5.13 12.78
CA VAL A 57 0.42 -6.16 11.91
C VAL A 57 -1.01 -5.79 11.48
N ASP A 58 -1.79 -5.15 12.35
CA ASP A 58 -3.19 -4.80 12.14
C ASP A 58 -3.44 -3.33 11.73
N PHE A 59 -2.38 -2.52 11.54
CA PHE A 59 -2.50 -1.07 11.39
C PHE A 59 -1.48 -0.47 10.40
N GLY A 60 -1.86 0.57 9.67
CA GLY A 60 -0.96 1.20 8.69
C GLY A 60 -0.66 0.26 7.52
N ILE A 61 0.63 0.04 7.20
CA ILE A 61 1.05 -0.90 6.14
C ILE A 61 1.28 -2.33 6.65
N GLY A 62 1.22 -2.58 7.96
CA GLY A 62 1.49 -3.91 8.52
C GLY A 62 0.68 -5.06 7.90
N PRO A 63 -0.61 -4.88 7.58
CA PRO A 63 -1.39 -5.95 6.93
C PRO A 63 -0.86 -6.35 5.55
N LEU A 64 -0.16 -5.47 4.83
CA LEU A 64 0.45 -5.81 3.55
C LEU A 64 1.62 -6.77 3.78
N ILE A 65 2.45 -6.49 4.79
CA ILE A 65 3.65 -7.25 5.14
C ILE A 65 3.29 -8.67 5.61
N ASP A 66 2.23 -8.81 6.40
CA ASP A 66 1.79 -10.11 6.91
C ASP A 66 1.23 -11.02 5.80
N LEU A 67 0.62 -10.44 4.76
CA LEU A 67 -0.08 -11.18 3.71
C LEU A 67 0.80 -11.56 2.52
N GLN A 68 1.96 -10.91 2.34
CA GLN A 68 2.78 -11.08 1.13
C GLN A 68 4.16 -11.67 1.43
N ASP A 69 4.47 -12.76 0.74
CA ASP A 69 5.76 -13.47 0.84
C ASP A 69 6.97 -12.61 0.42
N SER A 70 6.75 -11.52 -0.34
CA SER A 70 7.80 -10.74 -1.00
C SER A 70 7.61 -9.23 -0.83
N ILE A 71 7.50 -8.73 0.40
CA ILE A 71 7.61 -7.28 0.65
C ILE A 71 9.02 -6.90 1.09
N LYS A 72 9.62 -5.96 0.37
CA LYS A 72 10.85 -5.29 0.78
C LYS A 72 10.50 -3.91 1.32
N THR A 73 10.90 -3.62 2.56
CA THR A 73 10.71 -2.30 3.16
C THR A 73 12.02 -1.52 3.14
N ILE A 74 11.94 -0.27 2.70
CA ILE A 74 13.00 0.73 2.86
C ILE A 74 12.44 1.81 3.77
N SER A 75 13.04 1.95 4.95
CA SER A 75 12.68 2.95 5.97
C SER A 75 13.77 4.00 6.11
#